data_AF-A0A9Q3PPW2-F1
#
_entry.id   AF-A0A9Q3PPW2-F1
#
_cell.length_a   1.000
_cell.length_b   1.000
_cell.length_c   1.000
_cell.angle_alpha   90.00
_cell.angle_beta   90.00
_cell.angle_gamma   90.00
#
_symmetry.space_group_name_H-M   'P 1'
#
loop_
_entity.id
_entity.type
_entity.pdbx_description
1 polymer ?
#
loop_
_entity_poly.entity_id
_entity_poly.type
_entity_poly.pdbx_seq_one_letter_code
_entity_poly.pdbx_strand_id
1 'polypeptide(L)'
;MRKLLGSFNNSKRPSPPLQSFYTHHCRDQCIQLCLGAVLSQVSDSGKPPIEFNIRKPIPEELNYEIHDKELLGIVWALKCWRAFPLSLSSPFEVLTNHSSLQYFMSSKFLTRWSEFLSEFHFSITYCPGR
;
A
#
# COMPACT_ATOMS: atom_id res chain seq x y z
N MET A 1 5.48 -11.28 39.44
CA MET A 1 6.31 -12.29 38.74
C MET A 1 6.24 -12.02 37.23
N ARG A 2 7.40 -11.93 36.58
CA ARG A 2 7.60 -11.41 35.22
C ARG A 2 7.09 -12.40 34.17
N LYS A 3 6.34 -11.90 33.17
CA LYS A 3 5.94 -12.66 31.97
C LYS A 3 7.20 -13.00 31.16
N LEU A 4 7.34 -14.28 30.82
CA LEU A 4 8.41 -14.79 29.96
C LEU A 4 8.22 -14.24 28.54
N LEU A 5 9.20 -13.44 28.09
CA LEU A 5 9.38 -13.08 26.69
C LEU A 5 9.85 -14.33 25.95
N GLY A 6 9.01 -14.86 25.06
CA GLY A 6 9.42 -15.90 24.13
C GLY A 6 10.43 -15.33 23.13
N SER A 7 11.66 -15.85 23.19
CA SER A 7 12.70 -15.60 22.18
C SER A 7 12.21 -16.01 20.79
N PHE A 8 12.11 -15.04 19.87
CA PHE A 8 11.92 -15.33 18.46
C PHE A 8 13.26 -15.72 17.84
N ASN A 9 13.45 -17.03 17.66
CA ASN A 9 14.61 -17.59 16.98
C ASN A 9 14.63 -17.21 15.50
N ASN A 10 15.80 -16.72 15.08
CA ASN A 10 16.13 -16.34 13.72
C ASN A 10 16.53 -17.59 12.92
N SER A 11 15.55 -18.32 12.38
CA SER A 11 15.81 -19.45 11.48
C SER A 11 14.86 -19.42 10.29
N LYS A 12 15.41 -19.08 9.12
CA LYS A 12 14.86 -19.33 7.77
C LYS A 12 13.33 -19.28 7.67
N ARG A 13 12.76 -18.06 7.72
CA ARG A 13 11.39 -17.89 7.22
C ARG A 13 11.44 -18.06 5.69
N PRO A 14 10.69 -19.00 5.09
CA PRO A 14 10.50 -18.98 3.65
C PRO A 14 9.93 -17.60 3.30
N SER A 15 10.49 -16.97 2.27
CA SER A 15 10.01 -15.69 1.75
C SER A 15 8.49 -15.76 1.63
N PRO A 16 7.71 -14.97 2.39
CA PRO A 16 6.28 -15.09 2.30
C PRO A 16 5.85 -14.70 0.89
N PRO A 17 5.03 -15.53 0.23
CA PRO A 17 4.56 -15.22 -1.11
C PRO A 17 3.75 -13.91 -1.04
N LEU A 18 4.03 -13.00 -1.96
CA LEU A 18 3.19 -11.85 -2.36
C LEU A 18 2.51 -11.12 -1.19
N GLN A 19 3.14 -10.05 -0.69
CA GLN A 19 2.49 -9.15 0.26
C GLN A 19 1.65 -8.12 -0.50
N SER A 20 0.49 -7.78 0.06
CA SER A 20 -0.46 -6.89 -0.59
C SER A 20 -0.68 -5.63 0.24
N PHE A 21 -0.50 -4.46 -0.38
CA PHE A 21 -0.91 -3.19 0.20
C PHE A 21 -2.34 -2.90 -0.22
N TYR A 22 -3.26 -2.69 0.70
CA TYR A 22 -4.59 -2.18 0.37
C TYR A 22 -4.64 -0.69 0.63
N THR A 23 -4.94 0.11 -0.38
CA THR A 23 -5.12 1.57 -0.23
C THR A 23 -6.59 1.91 -0.38
N HIS A 24 -7.16 2.57 0.62
CA HIS A 24 -8.55 3.03 0.61
C HIS A 24 -8.61 4.55 0.72
N HIS A 25 -9.30 5.17 -0.23
CA HIS A 25 -9.81 6.53 -0.06
C HIS A 25 -11.22 6.43 0.51
N CYS A 26 -11.40 6.80 1.78
CA CYS A 26 -12.76 6.97 2.29
C CYS A 26 -13.30 8.32 1.79
N ARG A 27 -14.29 8.28 0.89
CA ARG A 27 -15.18 9.42 0.64
C ARG A 27 -16.37 9.25 1.57
N ASP A 28 -16.23 9.72 2.82
CA ASP A 28 -17.42 9.90 3.64
C ASP A 28 -18.13 11.18 3.17
N GLN A 29 -19.46 11.13 3.04
CA GLN A 29 -20.29 12.25 2.54
C GLN A 29 -20.23 13.49 3.47
N CYS A 30 -19.58 13.38 4.63
CA CYS A 30 -19.22 14.47 5.51
C CYS A 30 -17.69 14.73 5.52
N ILE A 31 -17.19 15.36 4.45
CA ILE A 31 -16.09 16.35 4.45
C ILE A 31 -14.65 15.90 4.79
N GLN A 32 -14.36 14.66 5.20
CA GLN A 32 -12.95 14.26 5.44
C GLN A 32 -12.50 13.12 4.53
N LEU A 33 -11.87 13.49 3.40
CA LEU A 33 -10.98 12.60 2.68
C LEU A 33 -9.89 12.12 3.66
N CYS A 34 -9.69 10.82 3.78
CA CYS A 34 -8.55 10.24 4.48
C CYS A 34 -7.79 9.30 3.55
N LEU A 35 -6.47 9.27 3.72
CA LEU A 35 -5.60 8.30 3.08
C LEU A 35 -5.44 7.14 4.05
N GLY A 36 -6.02 6.00 3.73
CA GLY A 36 -5.88 4.77 4.51
C GLY A 36 -5.07 3.75 3.74
N ALA A 37 -4.18 3.04 4.44
CA ALA A 37 -3.44 1.94 3.89
C ALA A 37 -3.33 0.78 4.89
N VAL A 38 -3.40 -0.46 4.39
CA VAL A 38 -3.23 -1.68 5.15
C VAL A 38 -2.08 -2.48 4.54
N LEU A 39 -1.10 -2.85 5.35
CA LEU A 39 -0.10 -3.84 4.98
C LEU A 39 -0.62 -5.23 5.37
N SER A 40 -0.72 -6.14 4.41
CA SER A 40 -1.14 -7.52 4.64
C SER A 40 -0.13 -8.51 4.05
N GLN A 41 -0.03 -9.68 4.68
CA GLN A 41 0.79 -10.78 4.18
C GLN A 41 -0.10 -11.95 3.82
N VAL A 42 0.16 -12.57 2.66
CA VAL A 42 -0.56 -13.78 2.25
C VAL A 42 -0.10 -14.96 3.11
N SER A 43 -1.08 -15.70 3.60
CA SER A 43 -0.95 -16.98 4.30
C SER A 43 -1.99 -17.97 3.77
N ASP A 44 -1.85 -19.24 4.14
CA ASP A 44 -2.83 -20.29 3.76
C ASP A 44 -4.26 -19.99 4.26
N SER A 45 -4.37 -19.16 5.30
CA SER A 45 -5.62 -18.69 5.90
C SER A 45 -6.19 -17.40 5.28
N GLY A 46 -5.52 -16.81 4.29
CA GLY A 46 -5.97 -15.58 3.61
C GLY A 46 -4.93 -14.45 3.64
N LYS A 47 -5.40 -13.20 3.71
CA LYS A 47 -4.56 -11.98 3.74
C LYS A 47 -4.80 -11.18 5.02
N PRO A 48 -4.38 -11.67 6.21
CA PRO A 48 -4.58 -10.94 7.46
C PRO A 48 -3.79 -9.60 7.47
N PRO A 49 -4.36 -8.54 8.06
CA PRO A 49 -3.66 -7.27 8.22
C PRO A 49 -2.52 -7.41 9.24
N ILE A 50 -1.34 -6.90 8.89
CA ILE A 50 -0.18 -6.78 9.80
C ILE A 50 -0.19 -5.40 10.45
N GLU A 51 -0.40 -4.37 9.64
CA GLU A 51 -0.32 -2.98 10.09
C GLU A 51 -1.31 -2.11 9.32
N PHE A 52 -1.85 -1.11 10.00
CA PHE A 52 -2.75 -0.12 9.44
C PHE A 52 -2.18 1.27 9.67
N ASN A 53 -2.18 2.08 8.62
CA ASN A 53 -1.84 3.49 8.69
C ASN A 53 -2.98 4.32 8.09
N ILE A 54 -3.33 5.42 8.75
CA ILE A 54 -4.29 6.40 8.24
C ILE A 54 -3.79 7.82 8.51
N ARG A 55 -4.02 8.73 7.56
CA ARG A 55 -3.85 10.16 7.81
C ARG A 55 -4.85 11.01 7.04
N LYS A 56 -4.95 12.27 7.44
CA LYS A 56 -5.62 13.30 6.66
C LYS A 56 -4.67 13.83 5.56
N PRO A 57 -5.18 14.10 4.36
CA PRO A 57 -4.44 14.82 3.34
C PRO A 57 -4.19 16.26 3.79
N ILE A 58 -3.06 16.82 3.38
CA ILE A 58 -2.74 18.24 3.61
C ILE A 58 -3.45 19.13 2.57
N PRO A 59 -3.63 20.43 2.81
CA PRO A 59 -4.36 21.32 1.89
C PRO A 59 -3.84 21.29 0.44
N GLU A 60 -2.55 21.08 0.25
CA GLU A 60 -1.91 21.00 -1.06
C GLU A 60 -2.33 19.73 -1.82
N GLU A 61 -2.48 18.62 -1.11
CA GLU A 61 -2.90 17.32 -1.67
C GLU A 61 -4.39 17.33 -2.05
N LEU A 62 -5.19 18.16 -1.38
CA LEU A 62 -6.61 18.37 -1.74
C LEU A 62 -6.78 19.05 -3.10
N ASN A 63 -5.75 19.76 -3.58
CA ASN A 63 -5.78 20.46 -4.86
C ASN A 63 -5.27 19.63 -6.04
N TYR A 64 -4.81 18.39 -5.80
CA TYR A 64 -4.33 17.52 -6.87
C TYR A 64 -5.44 17.12 -7.84
N GLU A 65 -5.05 16.81 -9.07
CA GLU A 65 -5.94 16.19 -10.05
C GLU A 65 -6.43 14.83 -9.56
N ILE A 66 -7.57 14.37 -10.10
CA ILE A 66 -8.22 13.12 -9.66
C ILE A 66 -7.24 11.93 -9.74
N HIS A 67 -6.50 11.81 -10.84
CA HIS A 67 -5.52 10.75 -11.03
C HIS A 67 -4.38 10.78 -9.99
N ASP A 68 -3.84 11.97 -9.71
CA ASP A 68 -2.80 12.16 -8.69
C ASP A 68 -3.33 11.88 -7.28
N LYS A 69 -4.60 12.21 -7.00
CA LYS A 69 -5.23 11.91 -5.71
C LYS A 69 -5.37 10.41 -5.47
N GLU A 70 -5.78 9.66 -6.48
CA GLU A 70 -5.93 8.21 -6.38
C GLU A 70 -4.55 7.53 -6.20
N LEU A 71 -3.53 8.02 -6.90
CA LEU A 71 -2.16 7.52 -6.77
C LEU A 71 -1.52 7.90 -5.43
N LEU A 72 -1.90 9.04 -4.85
CA LEU A 72 -1.36 9.55 -3.59
C LEU A 72 -1.49 8.53 -2.45
N GLY A 73 -2.58 7.76 -2.40
CA GLY A 73 -2.75 6.69 -1.41
C GLY A 73 -1.64 5.64 -1.49
N ILE A 74 -1.29 5.21 -2.70
CA ILE A 74 -0.22 4.23 -2.97
C ILE A 74 1.14 4.83 -2.63
N VAL A 75 1.43 6.03 -3.14
CA VAL A 75 2.71 6.71 -2.87
C VAL A 75 2.91 6.90 -1.38
N TRP A 76 1.87 7.30 -0.65
CA TRP A 76 1.95 7.48 0.78
C TRP A 76 2.16 6.16 1.53
N ALA A 77 1.45 5.10 1.18
CA ALA A 77 1.66 3.76 1.73
C ALA A 77 3.13 3.31 1.54
N LEU A 78 3.67 3.48 0.33
CA LEU A 78 5.06 3.16 0.02
C LEU A 78 6.06 4.03 0.78
N LYS A 79 5.72 5.28 1.11
CA LYS A 79 6.56 6.12 1.99
C LYS A 79 6.54 5.63 3.43
N CYS A 80 5.38 5.26 3.96
CA CYS A 80 5.25 4.72 5.33
C CYS A 80 6.05 3.45 5.52
N TRP A 81 5.99 2.54 4.54
CA TRP A 81 6.63 1.22 4.64
C TRP A 81 7.88 1.08 3.79
N ARG A 82 8.52 2.16 3.31
CA ARG A 82 9.58 2.12 2.27
C ARG A 82 10.62 1.01 2.41
N ALA A 83 11.14 0.78 3.62
CA ALA A 83 12.16 -0.25 3.85
C ALA A 83 11.67 -1.68 3.56
N PHE A 84 10.38 -1.93 3.73
CA PHE A 84 9.79 -3.25 3.61
C PHE A 84 9.70 -3.74 2.16
N PRO A 85 9.02 -3.05 1.21
CA PRO A 85 8.99 -3.50 -0.17
C PRO A 85 10.36 -3.46 -0.87
N LEU A 86 11.29 -2.59 -0.44
CA LEU A 86 12.67 -2.60 -0.93
C LEU A 86 13.46 -3.84 -0.48
N SER A 87 13.06 -4.49 0.61
CA SER A 87 13.70 -5.72 1.11
C SER A 87 13.18 -6.98 0.42
N LEU A 88 12.13 -6.88 -0.41
CA LEU A 88 11.53 -8.03 -1.09
C LEU A 88 12.31 -8.40 -2.35
N SER A 89 12.62 -9.68 -2.50
CA SER A 89 13.24 -10.21 -3.73
C SER A 89 12.23 -10.47 -4.85
N SER A 90 10.94 -10.46 -4.54
CA SER A 90 9.84 -10.72 -5.47
C SER A 90 8.93 -9.50 -5.60
N PRO A 91 8.24 -9.32 -6.74
CA PRO A 91 7.18 -8.33 -6.87
C PRO A 91 6.16 -8.45 -5.73
N PHE A 92 5.64 -7.31 -5.27
CA PHE A 92 4.50 -7.27 -4.36
C PHE A 92 3.25 -6.76 -5.08
N GLU A 93 2.10 -6.95 -4.44
CA GLU A 93 0.80 -6.56 -5.00
C GLU A 93 0.27 -5.30 -4.30
N VAL A 94 -0.33 -4.39 -5.06
CA VAL A 94 -1.06 -3.24 -4.53
C VAL A 94 -2.51 -3.39 -4.92
N LEU A 95 -3.37 -3.58 -3.93
CA LEU A 95 -4.81 -3.65 -4.07
C LEU A 95 -5.42 -2.26 -3.94
N THR A 96 -6.22 -1.87 -4.91
CA THR A 96 -6.90 -0.57 -4.91
C THR A 96 -8.36 -0.72 -5.34
N ASN A 97 -9.24 0.08 -4.75
CA ASN A 97 -10.64 0.20 -5.17
C ASN A 97 -10.85 1.18 -6.32
N HIS A 98 -9.78 1.67 -6.96
CA HIS A 98 -9.84 2.55 -8.11
C HIS A 98 -9.45 1.81 -9.39
N SER A 99 -10.41 1.53 -10.27
CA SER A 99 -10.18 0.81 -11.53
C SER A 99 -9.33 1.60 -12.52
N SER A 100 -9.33 2.93 -12.42
CA SER A 100 -8.48 3.86 -13.17
C SER A 100 -6.99 3.52 -13.03
N LEU A 101 -6.57 2.99 -11.89
CA LEU A 101 -5.18 2.65 -11.61
C LEU A 101 -4.75 1.30 -12.19
N GLN A 102 -5.67 0.49 -12.71
CA GLN A 102 -5.33 -0.81 -13.30
C GLN A 102 -4.46 -0.65 -14.56
N TYR A 103 -4.68 0.43 -15.32
CA TYR A 103 -3.88 0.78 -16.50
C TYR A 103 -2.70 1.70 -16.15
N PHE A 104 -2.52 2.03 -14.87
CA PHE A 104 -1.48 2.93 -14.42
C PHE A 104 -0.08 2.39 -14.77
N MET A 105 0.15 1.09 -14.66
CA MET A 105 1.46 0.50 -14.95
C MET A 105 1.76 0.37 -16.46
N SER A 106 0.74 0.44 -17.33
CA SER A 106 0.89 0.24 -18.78
C SER A 106 1.09 1.53 -19.57
N SER A 107 0.63 2.66 -19.03
CA SER A 107 0.85 3.97 -19.65
C SER A 107 2.21 4.51 -19.22
N LYS A 108 3.01 5.04 -20.16
CA LYS A 108 4.31 5.68 -19.87
C LYS A 108 4.06 6.94 -19.05
N PHE A 109 3.96 6.83 -17.73
CA PHE A 109 3.56 7.95 -16.88
C PHE A 109 4.73 8.86 -16.50
N LEU A 110 4.56 10.14 -16.81
CA LEU A 110 5.28 11.27 -16.20
C LEU A 110 4.47 11.78 -14.99
N THR A 111 4.20 10.94 -13.99
CA THR A 111 3.70 11.49 -12.72
C THR A 111 4.86 12.13 -11.96
N ARG A 112 4.53 13.07 -11.08
CA ARG A 112 5.49 13.67 -10.15
C ARG A 112 6.22 12.65 -9.27
N TRP A 113 5.65 11.45 -9.09
CA TRP A 113 6.25 10.37 -8.31
C TRP A 113 6.85 9.25 -9.16
N SER A 114 7.01 9.45 -10.47
CA SER A 114 7.59 8.44 -11.37
C SER A 114 8.96 7.94 -10.91
N GLU A 115 9.87 8.84 -10.55
CA GLU A 115 11.19 8.50 -10.00
C GLU A 115 11.07 7.68 -8.71
N PHE A 116 10.25 8.14 -7.76
CA PHE A 116 10.03 7.42 -6.50
C PHE A 116 9.42 6.03 -6.70
N LEU A 117 8.43 5.91 -7.61
CA LEU A 117 7.76 4.64 -7.89
C LEU A 117 8.66 3.66 -8.66
N SER A 118 9.62 4.17 -9.43
CA SER A 118 10.58 3.34 -10.18
C SER A 118 11.51 2.52 -9.27
N GLU A 119 11.63 2.90 -8.00
CA GLU A 119 12.41 2.17 -7.01
C GLU A 119 11.76 0.83 -6.58
N PHE A 120 10.46 0.67 -6.83
CA PHE A 120 9.68 -0.45 -6.32
C PHE A 120 9.26 -1.39 -7.45
N HIS A 121 9.31 -2.69 -7.19
CA HIS A 121 8.79 -3.70 -8.09
C HIS A 121 7.42 -4.17 -7.61
N PHE A 122 6.35 -3.70 -8.26
CA PHE A 122 4.98 -4.04 -7.86
C PHE A 122 4.02 -4.17 -9.04
N SER A 123 2.84 -4.73 -8.74
CA SER A 123 1.69 -4.76 -9.65
C SER A 123 0.48 -4.14 -8.96
N ILE A 124 -0.40 -3.50 -9.73
CA ILE A 124 -1.65 -2.93 -9.21
C ILE A 124 -2.81 -3.82 -9.63
N THR A 125 -3.55 -4.31 -8.65
CA THR A 125 -4.76 -5.13 -8.85
C THR A 125 -5.97 -4.33 -8.38
N TYR A 126 -6.94 -4.15 -9.27
CA TYR A 126 -8.22 -3.57 -8.90
C TYR A 126 -9.03 -4.57 -8.08
N CYS A 127 -9.45 -4.15 -6.89
CA CYS A 127 -10.39 -4.87 -6.05
C CYS A 127 -11.63 -3.99 -5.86
N PRO A 128 -12.77 -4.29 -6.51
CA PRO A 128 -14.01 -3.60 -6.20
C PRO A 128 -14.28 -3.75 -4.70
N GLY A 129 -14.48 -2.62 -4.02
CA GLY A 129 -14.93 -2.63 -2.63
C GLY A 129 -16.26 -3.41 -2.52
N ARG A 130 -16.48 -4.07 -1.38
CA ARG A 130 -17.84 -4.55 -1.05
C ARG A 130 -18.73 -3.39 -0.67
#